data_AF-A0A6T8PGN4-F1
#
_entry.id   AF-A0A6T8PGN4-F1
#
_cell.length_a   1.000
_cell.length_b   1.000
_cell.length_c   1.000
_cell.angle_alpha   90.00
_cell.angle_beta   90.00
_cell.angle_gamma   90.00
#
_symmetry.space_group_name_H-M   'P 1'
#
loop_
_entity.id
_entity.type
_entity.pdbx_description
1 polymer ?
#
loop_
_entity_poly.entity_id
_entity_poly.type
_entity_poly.pdbx_seq_one_letter_code
_entity_poly.pdbx_strand_id
1 'polypeptide(L)'
;MADSMNKLFQNPSFLKAMAKKRAELKGRTITMAEVEKHKALTDMWMVIRGCVFDLTQYAGSHPGGRLTILRNCGGDGTKPFDEENHSQEAVLKLPKFYIGDLDQQEVPGGKAPVVGRQGSAVAKAMERAKEEEEKKAKEAQEKAEEERRKAAELRQQHELARQKQEAEALAVQQQQQREEAVRQEALRQQALRQQQEEELRQQQLKQQQAALLAQQQQQQQREEQQRQQQLKQ
;
A
#
# COMPACT_ATOMS: atom_id res chain seq x y z
N MET A 1 13.29 36.90 22.29
CA MET A 1 12.19 35.99 21.89
C MET A 1 12.16 34.73 22.76
N ALA A 2 13.30 34.07 23.05
CA ALA A 2 13.42 32.99 24.06
C ALA A 2 13.02 33.42 25.50
N ASP A 3 13.10 34.71 25.82
CA ASP A 3 12.72 35.25 27.14
C ASP A 3 11.24 35.12 27.48
N SER A 4 10.33 35.04 26.49
CA SER A 4 8.88 35.01 26.75
C SER A 4 8.41 33.64 27.28
N MET A 5 8.99 32.55 26.77
CA MET A 5 8.72 31.18 27.21
C MET A 5 9.34 30.89 28.58
N ASN A 6 10.58 31.36 28.82
CA ASN A 6 11.25 31.25 30.12
C ASN A 6 10.45 31.93 31.24
N LYS A 7 9.82 33.09 30.97
CA LYS A 7 8.96 33.80 31.93
C LYS A 7 7.71 33.02 32.32
N LEU A 8 7.21 32.14 31.45
CA LEU A 8 6.00 31.36 31.71
C LEU A 8 6.26 30.17 32.64
N PHE A 9 7.40 29.50 32.47
CA PHE A 9 7.85 28.47 33.42
C PHE A 9 8.22 29.05 34.80
N GLN A 10 8.48 30.36 34.88
CA GLN A 10 8.69 31.10 36.12
C GLN A 10 7.41 31.77 36.67
N ASN A 11 6.27 31.58 36.00
CA ASN A 11 5.01 32.16 36.44
C ASN A 11 4.55 31.51 37.77
N PRO A 12 4.20 32.30 38.80
CA PRO A 12 3.76 31.76 40.10
C PRO A 12 2.58 30.78 40.02
N SER A 13 1.65 31.00 39.08
CA SER A 13 0.49 30.11 38.88
C SER A 13 0.91 28.74 38.34
N PHE A 14 1.85 28.73 37.38
CA PHE A 14 2.40 27.51 36.82
C PHE A 14 3.23 26.74 37.86
N LEU A 15 4.11 27.43 38.58
CA LEU A 15 4.93 26.82 39.65
C LEU A 15 4.05 26.25 40.77
N LYS A 16 2.96 26.92 41.13
CA LYS A 16 1.99 26.40 42.11
C LYS A 16 1.28 25.14 41.61
N ALA A 17 0.93 25.08 40.32
CA ALA A 17 0.32 23.89 39.73
C ALA A 17 1.29 22.69 39.69
N MET A 18 2.55 22.94 39.31
CA MET A 18 3.61 21.91 39.32
C MET A 18 3.96 21.47 40.73
N ALA A 19 4.05 22.38 41.71
CA ALA A 19 4.29 22.04 43.11
C ALA A 19 3.17 21.18 43.71
N LYS A 20 1.90 21.48 43.36
CA LYS A 20 0.76 20.64 43.73
C LYS A 20 0.89 19.23 43.14
N LYS A 21 1.24 19.12 41.86
CA LYS A 21 1.42 17.82 41.18
C LYS A 21 2.61 17.03 41.72
N ARG A 22 3.73 17.70 42.04
CA ARG A 22 4.87 17.11 42.73
C ARG A 22 4.49 16.54 44.10
N ALA A 23 3.70 17.26 44.88
CA ALA A 23 3.22 16.78 46.17
C ALA A 23 2.25 15.59 46.04
N GLU A 24 1.32 15.64 45.07
CA GLU A 24 0.41 14.53 44.75
C GLU A 24 1.17 13.24 44.36
N LEU A 25 2.24 13.37 43.60
CA LEU A 25 3.09 12.25 43.16
C LEU A 25 4.23 11.93 44.12
N LYS A 26 4.20 12.47 45.36
CA LYS A 26 5.21 12.25 46.41
C LYS A 26 6.65 12.53 45.95
N GLY A 27 6.86 13.46 45.02
CA GLY A 27 8.18 13.79 44.50
C GLY A 27 8.85 12.64 43.75
N ARG A 28 8.08 11.83 43.01
CA ARG A 28 8.63 10.75 42.18
C ARG A 28 9.78 11.26 41.31
N THR A 29 10.94 10.65 41.46
CA THR A 29 12.13 10.89 40.64
C THR A 29 12.25 9.78 39.60
N ILE A 30 12.54 10.15 38.35
CA ILE A 30 12.61 9.25 37.20
C ILE A 30 13.98 9.44 36.54
N THR A 31 14.68 8.35 36.25
CA THR A 31 16.01 8.42 35.60
C THR A 31 15.88 8.56 34.07
N MET A 32 16.91 9.12 33.41
CA MET A 32 16.92 9.15 31.93
C MET A 32 16.83 7.75 31.31
N ALA A 33 17.47 6.75 31.93
CA ALA A 33 17.39 5.36 31.49
C ALA A 33 15.98 4.76 31.60
N GLU A 34 15.14 5.26 32.50
CA GLU A 34 13.72 4.91 32.55
C GLU A 34 12.98 5.59 31.40
N VAL A 35 13.16 6.91 31.22
CA VAL A 35 12.54 7.68 30.12
C VAL A 35 12.82 7.07 28.76
N GLU A 36 14.05 6.63 28.47
CA GLU A 36 14.46 6.04 27.19
C GLU A 36 13.66 4.77 26.78
N LYS A 37 13.06 4.08 27.75
CA LYS A 37 12.22 2.90 27.49
C LYS A 37 10.86 3.28 26.91
N HIS A 38 10.40 4.50 27.16
CA HIS A 38 9.07 5.01 26.79
C HIS A 38 9.10 5.79 25.47
N LYS A 39 9.42 5.08 24.38
CA LYS A 39 9.57 5.62 23.01
C LYS A 39 8.63 5.00 21.97
N ALA A 40 7.54 4.39 22.40
CA ALA A 40 6.61 3.67 21.53
C ALA A 40 5.37 4.51 21.20
N LEU A 41 4.66 4.15 20.13
CA LEU A 41 3.40 4.83 19.73
C LEU A 41 2.31 4.78 20.79
N THR A 42 2.39 3.82 21.70
CA THR A 42 1.44 3.58 22.79
C THR A 42 2.03 3.93 24.16
N ASP A 43 3.25 4.46 24.21
CA ASP A 43 3.96 4.78 25.45
C ASP A 43 5.08 5.82 25.18
N MET A 44 4.76 7.10 25.40
CA MET A 44 5.60 8.24 25.03
C MET A 44 5.88 9.13 26.24
N TRP A 45 7.10 9.08 26.76
CA TRP A 45 7.55 10.03 27.77
C TRP A 45 8.54 11.03 27.19
N MET A 46 8.55 12.23 27.76
CA MET A 46 9.46 13.30 27.33
C MET A 46 9.88 14.13 28.52
N VAL A 47 11.15 14.53 28.54
CA VAL A 47 11.66 15.49 29.52
C VAL A 47 11.53 16.90 28.96
N ILE A 48 10.96 17.82 29.74
CA ILE A 48 10.95 19.25 29.46
C ILE A 48 11.40 19.98 30.72
N ARG A 49 12.54 20.68 30.64
CA ARG A 49 13.14 21.49 31.72
C ARG A 49 13.33 20.70 33.02
N GLY A 50 13.81 19.46 32.91
CA GLY A 50 14.07 18.57 34.05
C GLY A 50 12.82 17.97 34.70
N CYS A 51 11.64 18.14 34.10
CA CYS A 51 10.41 17.47 34.52
C CYS A 51 10.04 16.42 33.46
N VAL A 52 9.54 15.26 33.89
CA VAL A 52 9.11 14.17 33.01
C VAL A 52 7.59 14.22 32.82
N PHE A 53 7.16 14.11 31.56
CA PHE A 53 5.76 14.15 31.17
C PHE A 53 5.36 12.92 30.36
N ASP A 54 4.20 12.33 30.68
CA ASP A 54 3.57 11.28 29.89
C ASP A 54 2.63 11.90 28.85
N LEU A 55 3.06 11.86 27.58
CA LEU A 55 2.33 12.43 26.45
C LEU A 55 1.53 11.38 25.67
N THR A 56 1.47 10.13 26.14
CA THR A 56 0.84 9.00 25.44
C THR A 56 -0.59 9.31 24.99
N GLN A 57 -1.39 9.83 25.92
CA GLN A 57 -2.80 10.18 25.64
C GLN A 57 -2.94 11.48 24.85
N TYR A 58 -1.96 12.40 24.97
CA TYR A 58 -2.01 13.71 24.32
C TYR A 58 -1.52 13.68 22.87
N ALA A 59 -0.63 12.76 22.51
CA ALA A 59 0.06 12.77 21.23
C ALA A 59 -0.87 12.73 20.01
N GLY A 60 -2.07 12.15 20.14
CA GLY A 60 -3.08 12.16 19.06
C GLY A 60 -3.80 13.50 18.86
N SER A 61 -3.84 14.34 19.90
CA SER A 61 -4.49 15.66 19.87
C SER A 61 -3.48 16.81 19.75
N HIS A 62 -2.20 16.50 19.53
CA HIS A 62 -1.15 17.49 19.37
C HIS A 62 -1.31 18.23 18.03
N PRO A 63 -1.43 19.57 18.01
CA PRO A 63 -1.60 20.34 16.77
C PRO A 63 -0.46 20.17 15.75
N GLY A 64 0.77 19.90 16.23
CA GLY A 64 1.93 19.56 15.38
C GLY A 64 1.96 18.09 14.93
N GLY A 65 0.89 17.33 15.17
CA GLY A 65 0.79 15.91 14.85
C GLY A 65 1.52 14.99 15.84
N ARG A 66 1.16 13.70 15.82
CA ARG A 66 1.75 12.68 16.70
C ARG A 66 3.23 12.42 16.43
N LEU A 67 3.66 12.56 15.17
CA LEU A 67 5.02 12.21 14.74
C LEU A 67 6.09 13.16 15.30
N THR A 68 5.74 14.42 15.58
CA THR A 68 6.67 15.40 16.16
C THR A 68 7.02 15.08 17.61
N ILE A 69 6.05 14.58 18.38
CA ILE A 69 6.28 14.07 19.74
C ILE A 69 7.07 12.76 19.68
N LEU A 70 6.68 11.82 18.80
CA LEU A 70 7.35 10.53 18.67
C LEU A 70 8.85 10.67 18.34
N ARG A 71 9.23 11.65 17.51
CA ARG A 71 10.62 11.87 17.13
C ARG A 71 11.54 12.24 18.31
N ASN A 72 10.97 12.88 19.33
CA ASN A 72 11.71 13.41 20.48
C ASN A 72 11.37 12.69 21.80
N CYS A 73 10.50 11.67 21.76
CA CYS A 73 10.13 10.89 22.93
C CYS A 73 11.29 9.96 23.36
N GLY A 74 11.29 9.59 24.64
CA GLY A 74 12.38 8.84 25.24
C GLY A 74 13.63 9.68 25.54
N GLY A 75 13.56 11.02 25.47
CA GLY A 75 14.70 11.90 25.69
C GLY A 75 14.33 13.31 26.17
N ASP A 76 15.32 14.21 26.12
CA ASP A 76 15.13 15.63 26.44
C ASP A 76 14.56 16.41 25.26
N GLY A 77 13.28 16.73 25.36
CA GLY A 77 12.53 17.51 24.39
C GLY A 77 12.53 19.02 24.68
N THR A 78 13.30 19.50 25.65
CA THR A 78 13.31 20.93 26.03
C THR A 78 13.63 21.84 24.85
N LYS A 79 14.69 21.52 24.11
CA LYS A 79 15.12 22.30 22.94
C LYS A 79 14.06 22.33 21.83
N PRO A 80 13.58 21.19 21.29
CA PRO A 80 12.53 21.22 20.27
C PRO A 80 11.21 21.82 20.78
N PHE A 81 10.90 21.68 22.07
CA PHE A 81 9.72 22.31 22.66
C PHE A 81 9.81 23.85 22.67
N ASP A 82 11.00 24.39 22.98
CA ASP A 82 11.24 25.84 23.00
C ASP A 82 11.36 26.43 21.57
N GLU A 83 11.88 25.67 20.60
CA GLU A 83 12.06 26.10 19.20
C GLU A 83 10.73 26.20 18.43
N GLU A 84 9.77 25.31 18.71
CA GLU A 84 8.49 25.25 17.99
C GLU A 84 7.47 26.31 18.42
N ASN A 85 7.86 27.18 19.37
CA ASN A 85 7.11 28.36 19.80
C ASN A 85 5.67 28.04 20.26
N HIS A 86 5.54 27.09 21.18
CA HIS A 86 4.27 26.71 21.80
C HIS A 86 3.56 27.92 22.45
N SER A 87 2.23 28.00 22.32
CA SER A 87 1.44 29.07 22.93
C SER A 87 1.45 28.97 24.47
N GLN A 88 1.15 30.09 25.15
CA GLN A 88 1.10 30.11 26.62
C GLN A 88 0.10 29.09 27.19
N GLU A 89 -1.02 28.88 26.49
CA GLU A 89 -2.03 27.90 26.86
C GLU A 89 -1.52 26.45 26.76
N ALA A 90 -0.62 26.15 25.82
CA ALA A 90 -0.03 24.83 25.68
C ALA A 90 0.87 24.51 26.88
N VAL A 91 1.69 25.47 27.31
CA VAL A 91 2.55 25.33 28.50
C VAL A 91 1.72 25.15 29.76
N LEU A 92 0.61 25.90 29.92
CA LEU A 92 -0.29 25.76 31.07
C LEU A 92 -1.00 24.40 31.15
N LYS A 93 -1.03 23.62 30.06
CA LYS A 93 -1.59 22.26 30.03
C LYS A 93 -0.57 21.19 30.46
N LEU A 94 0.74 21.47 30.40
CA LEU A 94 1.79 20.52 30.77
C LEU A 94 1.65 19.88 32.17
N PRO A 95 1.25 20.61 33.24
CA PRO A 95 1.15 20.02 34.56
C PRO A 95 0.15 18.86 34.66
N LYS A 96 -0.78 18.73 33.71
CA LYS A 96 -1.72 17.59 33.65
C LYS A 96 -1.04 16.27 33.30
N PHE A 97 0.06 16.33 32.56
CA PHE A 97 0.80 15.19 32.05
C PHE A 97 2.06 14.89 32.86
N TYR A 98 2.29 15.65 33.93
CA TYR A 98 3.46 15.50 34.78
C TYR A 98 3.43 14.17 35.54
N ILE A 99 4.54 13.43 35.51
CA ILE A 99 4.67 12.11 36.16
C ILE A 99 5.83 12.03 37.15
N GLY A 100 6.77 12.98 37.13
CA GLY A 100 7.90 13.01 38.05
C GLY A 100 8.98 14.02 37.64
N ASP A 101 9.94 14.24 38.53
CA ASP A 101 11.13 15.04 38.25
C ASP A 101 12.25 14.14 37.71
N LEU A 102 13.06 14.69 36.80
CA LEU A 102 14.20 13.95 36.28
C LEU A 102 15.28 13.83 37.36
N ASP A 103 15.80 12.62 37.56
CA ASP A 103 17.00 12.41 38.37
C ASP A 103 18.21 13.02 37.66
N GLN A 104 18.63 14.20 38.10
CA GLN A 104 19.78 14.89 37.54
C GLN A 104 21.12 14.35 38.06
N GLN A 105 21.13 13.32 38.92
CA GLN A 105 22.39 12.72 39.38
C GLN A 105 23.09 11.85 38.32
N GLU A 106 22.47 11.59 37.17
CA GLU A 106 23.02 10.77 36.09
C GLU A 106 23.02 11.54 34.75
N VAL A 107 23.62 12.74 34.73
CA VAL A 107 24.02 13.38 33.46
C VAL A 107 25.31 12.72 32.95
N PRO A 108 25.35 12.18 31.71
CA PRO A 108 26.57 11.63 31.13
C PRO A 108 27.50 12.78 30.71
N GLY A 109 28.32 13.23 31.65
CA GLY A 109 29.20 14.38 31.43
C GLY A 109 30.17 14.63 32.58
N GLY A 110 31.03 13.66 32.88
CA GLY A 110 32.29 13.91 33.58
C GLY A 110 32.34 13.58 35.08
N LYS A 111 33.15 12.55 35.37
CA LYS A 111 33.70 12.12 36.68
C LYS A 111 32.73 11.41 37.62
N ALA A 112 32.84 10.09 37.62
CA ALA A 112 32.34 9.21 38.67
C ALA A 112 32.94 9.58 40.05
N PRO A 113 32.14 9.58 41.14
CA PRO A 113 32.65 9.28 42.46
C PRO A 113 32.58 7.77 42.67
N VAL A 114 33.76 7.16 42.81
CA VAL A 114 33.93 5.79 43.29
C VAL A 114 33.56 5.76 44.77
N VAL A 115 32.46 5.09 45.15
CA VAL A 115 32.33 4.32 46.41
C VAL A 115 31.24 3.26 46.20
N GLY A 116 31.54 1.99 46.54
CA GLY A 116 30.47 1.01 46.78
C GLY A 116 30.79 -0.43 46.36
N ARG A 117 31.84 -1.00 46.95
CA ARG A 117 32.19 -2.42 46.85
C ARG A 117 31.05 -3.31 47.34
N GLN A 118 30.29 -3.92 46.42
CA GLN A 118 29.64 -5.25 46.52
C GLN A 118 28.85 -5.51 45.22
N GLY A 119 29.28 -6.48 44.38
CA GLY A 119 28.53 -6.78 43.17
C GLY A 119 29.21 -7.63 42.09
N SER A 120 30.13 -8.54 42.43
CA SER A 120 30.76 -9.41 41.41
C SER A 120 29.76 -10.39 40.77
N ALA A 121 28.71 -10.79 41.49
CA ALA A 121 27.65 -11.64 40.97
C ALA A 121 26.57 -10.86 40.20
N VAL A 122 26.23 -9.65 40.65
CA VAL A 122 25.17 -8.83 40.05
C VAL A 122 25.60 -8.22 38.72
N ALA A 123 26.86 -7.75 38.60
CA ALA A 123 27.38 -7.22 37.33
C ALA A 123 27.44 -8.30 36.24
N LYS A 124 27.91 -9.51 36.57
CA LYS A 124 27.90 -10.66 35.64
C LYS A 124 26.50 -11.12 35.27
N ALA A 125 25.54 -11.06 36.20
CA ALA A 125 24.15 -11.39 35.92
C ALA A 125 23.47 -10.35 35.02
N MET A 126 23.78 -9.06 35.18
CA MET A 126 23.22 -7.97 34.40
C MET A 126 23.81 -7.88 32.98
N GLU A 127 25.09 -8.20 32.82
CA GLU A 127 25.76 -8.31 31.51
C GLU A 127 25.21 -9.50 30.72
N ARG A 128 25.05 -10.67 31.36
CA ARG A 128 24.38 -11.83 30.76
C ARG A 128 22.93 -11.56 30.40
N ALA A 129 22.19 -10.81 31.23
CA ALA A 129 20.82 -10.43 30.94
C ALA A 129 20.73 -9.47 29.74
N LYS A 130 21.66 -8.52 29.60
CA LYS A 130 21.77 -7.64 28.41
C LYS A 130 22.14 -8.43 27.15
N GLU A 131 23.10 -9.33 27.22
CA GLU A 131 23.47 -10.20 26.10
C GLU A 131 22.31 -11.12 25.68
N GLU A 132 21.54 -11.65 26.65
CA GLU A 132 20.37 -12.48 26.37
C GLU A 132 19.20 -11.66 25.79
N GLU A 133 19.00 -10.43 26.24
CA GLU A 133 18.01 -9.50 25.68
C GLU A 133 18.40 -9.06 24.25
N GLU A 134 19.67 -8.76 24.00
CA GLU A 134 20.18 -8.43 22.66
C GLU A 134 20.10 -9.62 21.71
N LYS A 135 20.39 -10.84 22.20
CA LYS A 135 20.23 -12.07 21.42
C LYS A 135 18.77 -12.33 21.06
N LYS A 136 17.85 -12.16 22.02
CA LYS A 136 16.39 -12.26 21.78
C LYS A 136 15.91 -11.19 20.80
N ALA A 137 16.42 -9.97 20.87
CA ALA A 137 16.08 -8.90 19.94
C ALA A 137 16.58 -9.21 18.52
N LYS A 138 17.80 -9.74 18.37
CA LYS A 138 18.36 -10.19 17.08
C LYS A 138 17.57 -11.35 16.49
N GLU A 139 17.26 -12.38 17.30
CA GLU A 139 16.43 -13.51 16.86
C GLU A 139 15.01 -13.07 16.47
N ALA A 140 14.40 -12.14 17.21
CA ALA A 140 13.10 -11.58 16.87
C ALA A 140 13.14 -10.75 15.58
N GLN A 141 14.20 -9.98 15.36
CA GLN A 141 14.41 -9.21 14.14
C GLN A 141 14.62 -10.11 12.92
N GLU A 142 15.44 -11.16 13.05
CA GLU A 142 15.70 -12.14 11.99
C GLU A 142 14.43 -12.91 11.63
N LYS A 143 13.65 -13.35 12.64
CA LYS A 143 12.35 -13.99 12.41
C LYS A 143 11.35 -13.06 11.73
N ALA A 144 11.28 -11.80 12.14
CA ALA A 144 10.41 -10.80 11.50
C ALA A 144 10.85 -10.50 10.06
N GLU A 145 12.15 -10.50 9.78
CA GLU A 145 12.67 -10.35 8.42
C GLU A 145 12.36 -11.58 7.56
N GLU A 146 12.52 -12.79 8.10
CA GLU A 146 12.17 -14.04 7.40
C GLU A 146 10.67 -14.10 7.08
N GLU A 147 9.80 -13.73 8.03
CA GLU A 147 8.35 -13.64 7.79
C GLU A 147 8.01 -12.59 6.73
N ARG A 148 8.69 -11.44 6.72
CA ARG A 148 8.54 -10.43 5.66
C ARG A 148 9.00 -10.94 4.29
N ARG A 149 10.12 -11.67 4.23
CA ARG A 149 10.62 -12.29 2.99
C ARG A 149 9.63 -13.33 2.46
N LYS A 150 9.14 -14.24 3.31
CA LYS A 150 8.10 -15.22 2.95
C LYS A 150 6.81 -14.55 2.49
N ALA A 151 6.37 -13.48 3.16
CA ALA A 151 5.19 -12.72 2.77
C ALA A 151 5.38 -12.01 1.42
N ALA A 152 6.58 -11.48 1.14
CA ALA A 152 6.91 -10.87 -0.14
C ALA A 152 6.95 -11.92 -1.27
N GLU A 153 7.55 -13.08 -1.02
CA GLU A 153 7.59 -14.20 -1.97
C GLU A 153 6.19 -14.73 -2.29
N LEU A 154 5.34 -14.94 -1.27
CA LEU A 154 3.95 -15.37 -1.49
C LEU A 154 3.16 -14.34 -2.31
N ARG A 155 3.35 -13.04 -2.04
CA ARG A 155 2.73 -11.97 -2.85
C ARG A 155 3.18 -12.05 -4.30
N GLN A 156 4.48 -12.24 -4.55
CA GLN A 156 5.02 -12.39 -5.89
C GLN A 156 4.47 -13.66 -6.59
N GLN A 157 4.36 -14.77 -5.87
CA GLN A 157 3.77 -16.01 -6.40
C GLN A 157 2.29 -15.82 -6.78
N HIS A 158 1.52 -15.16 -5.91
CA HIS A 158 0.11 -14.84 -6.20
C HIS A 158 -0.02 -13.90 -7.41
N GLU A 159 0.84 -12.89 -7.52
CA GLU A 159 0.85 -11.98 -8.66
C GLU A 159 1.19 -12.72 -9.97
N LEU A 160 2.22 -13.57 -9.96
CA LEU A 160 2.59 -14.38 -11.11
C LEU A 160 1.48 -15.37 -11.50
N ALA A 161 0.83 -15.99 -10.50
CA ALA A 161 -0.32 -16.87 -10.73
C ALA A 161 -1.48 -16.12 -11.39
N ARG A 162 -1.77 -14.89 -10.94
CA ARG A 162 -2.80 -14.03 -11.55
C ARG A 162 -2.43 -13.69 -13.00
N GLN A 163 -1.20 -13.26 -13.26
CA GLN A 163 -0.72 -12.94 -14.61
C GLN A 163 -0.80 -14.17 -15.53
N LYS A 164 -0.46 -15.36 -15.03
CA LYS A 164 -0.56 -16.60 -15.80
C LYS A 164 -2.02 -16.93 -16.14
N GLN A 165 -2.93 -16.79 -15.18
CA GLN A 165 -4.37 -16.99 -15.41
C GLN A 165 -4.93 -15.98 -16.43
N GLU A 166 -4.54 -14.70 -16.33
CA GLU A 166 -4.93 -13.67 -17.27
C GLU A 166 -4.39 -13.94 -18.69
N ALA A 167 -3.12 -14.36 -18.80
CA ALA A 167 -2.51 -14.73 -20.08
C ALA A 167 -3.17 -15.97 -20.70
N GLU A 168 -3.52 -16.96 -19.90
CA GLU A 168 -4.24 -18.16 -20.34
C GLU A 168 -5.65 -17.82 -20.81
N ALA A 169 -6.40 -17.00 -20.06
CA ALA A 169 -7.72 -16.53 -20.45
C ALA A 169 -7.68 -15.75 -21.78
N LEU A 170 -6.68 -14.89 -21.95
CA LEU A 170 -6.48 -14.15 -23.20
C LEU A 170 -6.15 -15.09 -24.38
N ALA A 171 -5.32 -16.11 -24.15
CA ALA A 171 -5.00 -17.10 -25.17
C ALA A 171 -6.24 -17.89 -25.62
N VAL A 172 -7.09 -18.31 -24.67
CA VAL A 172 -8.37 -18.98 -24.99
C VAL A 172 -9.29 -18.06 -25.78
N GLN A 173 -9.41 -16.79 -25.38
CA GLN A 173 -10.23 -15.82 -26.11
C GLN A 173 -9.72 -15.61 -27.55
N GLN A 174 -8.40 -15.47 -27.73
CA GLN A 174 -7.80 -15.35 -29.06
C GLN A 174 -8.02 -16.60 -29.91
N GLN A 175 -7.94 -17.80 -29.31
CA GLN A 175 -8.23 -19.03 -30.01
C GLN A 175 -9.69 -19.08 -30.47
N GLN A 176 -10.64 -18.75 -29.61
CA GLN A 176 -12.06 -18.68 -29.96
C GLN A 176 -12.33 -17.70 -31.11
N GLN A 177 -11.70 -16.51 -31.06
CA GLN A 177 -11.81 -15.52 -32.14
C GLN A 177 -11.24 -16.03 -33.47
N ARG A 178 -10.12 -16.78 -33.45
CA ARG A 178 -9.55 -17.40 -34.64
C ARG A 178 -10.47 -18.48 -35.22
N GLU A 179 -11.00 -19.33 -34.36
CA GLU A 179 -11.94 -20.39 -34.77
C GLU A 179 -13.23 -19.79 -35.36
N GLU A 180 -13.74 -18.72 -34.75
CA GLU A 180 -14.90 -18.00 -35.27
C GLU A 180 -14.59 -17.33 -36.62
N ALA A 181 -13.43 -16.69 -36.76
CA ALA A 181 -13.01 -16.10 -38.03
C ALA A 181 -12.92 -17.15 -39.15
N VAL A 182 -12.32 -18.30 -38.87
CA VAL A 182 -12.27 -19.43 -39.83
C VAL A 182 -13.67 -19.93 -40.15
N ARG A 183 -14.57 -20.04 -39.16
CA ARG A 183 -15.96 -20.45 -39.38
C ARG A 183 -16.72 -19.46 -40.25
N GLN A 184 -16.55 -18.16 -40.01
CA GLN A 184 -17.18 -17.11 -40.81
C GLN A 184 -16.65 -17.11 -42.24
N GLU A 185 -15.34 -17.31 -42.42
CA GLU A 185 -14.74 -17.43 -43.74
C GLU A 185 -15.27 -18.65 -44.50
N ALA A 186 -15.38 -19.81 -43.84
CA ALA A 186 -15.95 -21.01 -44.44
C ALA A 186 -17.41 -20.80 -44.89
N LEU A 187 -18.23 -20.14 -44.07
CA LEU A 187 -19.60 -19.78 -44.45
C LEU A 187 -19.63 -18.83 -45.65
N ARG A 188 -18.72 -17.85 -45.70
CA ARG A 188 -18.60 -16.92 -46.84
C ARG A 188 -18.21 -17.65 -48.13
N GLN A 189 -17.25 -18.58 -48.05
CA GLN A 189 -16.84 -19.40 -49.20
C GLN A 189 -17.97 -20.32 -49.66
N GLN A 190 -18.73 -20.91 -48.74
CA GLN A 190 -19.90 -21.73 -49.06
C GLN A 190 -20.98 -20.90 -49.78
N ALA A 191 -21.30 -19.71 -49.28
CA ALA A 191 -22.25 -18.80 -49.93
C ALA A 191 -21.80 -18.39 -51.34
N LEU A 192 -20.51 -18.07 -51.50
CA LEU A 192 -19.95 -17.74 -52.83
C LEU A 192 -20.09 -18.93 -53.80
N ARG A 193 -19.80 -20.14 -53.33
CA ARG A 193 -19.95 -21.35 -54.13
C ARG A 193 -21.41 -21.58 -54.54
N GLN A 194 -22.36 -21.40 -53.63
CA GLN A 194 -23.78 -21.50 -53.94
C GLN A 194 -24.21 -20.47 -54.99
N GLN A 195 -23.73 -19.24 -54.87
CA GLN A 195 -23.99 -18.20 -55.87
C GLN A 195 -23.43 -18.60 -57.24
N GLN A 196 -22.21 -19.11 -57.31
CA GLN A 196 -21.61 -19.57 -58.56
C GLN A 196 -22.38 -20.76 -59.17
N GLU A 197 -22.84 -21.70 -58.35
CA GLU A 197 -23.66 -22.83 -58.79
C GLU A 197 -25.02 -22.36 -59.34
N GLU A 198 -25.66 -21.37 -58.71
CA GLU A 198 -26.90 -20.77 -59.19
C GLU A 198 -26.70 -19.98 -60.50
N GLU A 199 -25.63 -19.20 -60.60
CA GLU A 199 -25.29 -18.46 -61.83
C GLU A 199 -25.05 -19.42 -62.99
N LEU A 200 -24.30 -20.50 -62.76
CA LEU A 200 -24.07 -21.54 -63.76
C LEU A 200 -25.38 -22.21 -64.17
N ARG A 201 -26.26 -22.52 -63.20
CA ARG A 201 -27.58 -23.10 -63.47
C ARG A 201 -28.44 -22.16 -64.31
N GLN A 202 -28.44 -20.87 -64.02
CA GLN A 202 -29.15 -19.87 -64.82
C GLN A 202 -28.58 -19.75 -66.23
N GLN A 203 -27.26 -19.81 -66.38
CA GLN A 203 -26.61 -19.77 -67.69
C GLN A 203 -26.99 -20.99 -68.53
N GLN A 204 -26.99 -22.19 -67.95
CA GLN A 204 -27.44 -23.42 -68.62
C GLN A 204 -28.91 -23.32 -69.02
N LEU A 205 -29.79 -22.81 -68.15
CA LEU A 205 -31.20 -22.63 -68.47
C LEU A 205 -31.39 -21.64 -69.63
N LYS A 206 -30.65 -20.53 -69.64
CA LYS A 206 -30.65 -19.57 -70.76
C LYS A 206 -30.21 -20.21 -72.07
N GLN A 207 -29.16 -21.04 -72.04
CA GLN A 207 -28.69 -21.78 -73.22
C GLN A 207 -29.73 -22.78 -73.73
N GLN A 208 -30.38 -23.52 -72.83
CA GLN A 208 -31.46 -24.45 -73.20
C GLN A 208 -32.64 -23.73 -73.83
N GLN A 209 -33.06 -22.59 -73.26
CA GLN A 209 -34.14 -21.76 -73.82
C GLN A 209 -33.77 -21.21 -75.21
N ALA A 210 -32.55 -20.73 -75.39
CA ALA A 210 -32.07 -20.23 -76.68
C ALA A 210 -32.04 -21.35 -77.74
N ALA A 211 -31.58 -22.55 -77.37
CA ALA A 211 -31.57 -23.71 -78.27
C ALA A 211 -33.00 -24.13 -78.69
N LEU A 212 -33.94 -24.14 -77.74
CA LEU A 212 -35.34 -24.45 -78.02
C LEU A 212 -35.96 -23.41 -78.97
N LEU A 213 -35.72 -22.13 -78.72
CA LEU A 213 -36.20 -21.05 -79.58
C LEU A 213 -35.64 -21.16 -81.01
N ALA A 214 -34.34 -21.46 -81.13
CA ALA A 214 -33.71 -21.68 -82.43
C ALA A 214 -34.32 -22.88 -83.17
N GLN A 215 -34.64 -23.97 -82.46
CA GLN A 215 -35.32 -25.13 -83.05
C GLN A 215 -36.72 -24.76 -83.56
N GLN A 216 -37.50 -24.00 -82.78
CA GLN A 216 -38.82 -23.53 -83.21
C GLN A 216 -38.74 -22.63 -84.45
N GLN A 217 -37.78 -21.70 -84.50
CA GLN A 217 -37.56 -20.84 -85.66
C GLN A 217 -37.20 -21.66 -86.91
N GLN A 218 -36.31 -22.65 -86.77
CA GLN A 218 -35.96 -23.55 -87.88
C GLN A 218 -37.16 -24.34 -88.37
N GLN A 219 -38.03 -24.81 -87.46
CA GLN A 219 -39.24 -25.52 -87.83
C GLN A 219 -40.21 -24.61 -88.61
N GLN A 220 -40.45 -23.39 -88.12
CA GLN A 220 -41.29 -22.40 -88.82
C GLN A 220 -40.76 -22.08 -90.22
N GLN A 221 -39.45 -21.88 -90.37
CA GLN A 221 -38.83 -21.64 -91.67
C GLN A 221 -39.02 -22.83 -92.62
N ARG A 222 -38.90 -24.07 -92.13
CA ARG A 222 -39.13 -25.28 -92.95
C ARG A 222 -40.59 -25.38 -93.38
N GLU A 223 -41.53 -25.15 -92.47
CA GLU A 223 -42.97 -25.17 -92.78
C GLU A 223 -43.32 -24.09 -93.81
N GLU A 224 -42.76 -22.89 -93.68
CA GLU A 224 -42.95 -21.80 -94.64
C GLU A 224 -42.37 -22.13 -96.01
N GLN A 225 -41.15 -22.68 -96.07
CA GLN A 225 -40.54 -23.14 -97.32
C GLN A 225 -41.38 -24.22 -98.01
N GLN A 226 -41.89 -25.20 -97.25
CA GLN A 226 -42.79 -26.24 -97.78
C GLN A 226 -44.07 -25.62 -98.34
N ARG A 227 -44.68 -24.69 -97.62
CA ARG A 227 -45.88 -23.98 -98.07
C ARG A 227 -45.63 -23.19 -99.36
N GLN A 228 -44.50 -22.50 -99.48
CA GLN A 228 -44.12 -21.79 -100.70
C GLN A 228 -43.86 -22.73 -101.88
N GLN A 229 -43.31 -23.92 -101.63
CA GLN A 229 -43.13 -24.94 -102.68
C GLN A 229 -44.48 -25.48 -103.18
N GLN A 230 -45.44 -25.73 -102.29
CA GLN A 230 -46.79 -26.16 -102.65
C GLN A 230 -47.54 -25.11 -103.48
N LEU A 231 -47.36 -23.82 -103.20
CA LEU A 231 -47.96 -22.72 -103.97
C LEU A 231 -47.38 -22.55 -105.39
N LYS A 232 -46.26 -23.18 -105.69
CA LYS A 232 -45.58 -23.09 -107.00
C LYS A 232 -45.88 -24.28 -107.93
N GLN A 233 -46.62 -25.29 -107.46
CA GLN A 233 -47.08 -26.44 -108.24
C GLN A 233 -48.54 -26.23 -108.66
#